data_AF-A0A971MTH2-F1
#
_entry.id   AF-A0A971MTH2-F1
#
_cell.length_a   1.000
_cell.length_b   1.000
_cell.length_c   1.000
_cell.angle_alpha   90.00
_cell.angle_beta   90.00
_cell.angle_gamma   90.00
#
_symmetry.space_group_name_H-M   'P 1'
#
loop_
_entity.id
_entity.type
_entity.pdbx_description
1 polymer ?
#
loop_
_entity_poly.entity_id
_entity_poly.type
_entity_poly.pdbx_seq_one_letter_code
_entity_poly.pdbx_strand_id
1 'polypeptide(L)'
;METIKTDPKYKGYEILDTEISVKSRDGTLRRYDIVCKKPDGKIVGVEVKSGSATRTAQQRAIDNELLNNGGLSTTGAKARNAGIEWIDTTELIKVD
;
A
#
# COMPACT_ATOMS: atom_id res chain seq x y z
N MET A 1 -12.64 1.71 0.47
CA MET A 1 -12.83 0.59 1.42
C MET A 1 -13.86 -0.41 0.95
N GLU A 2 -15.03 0.02 0.44
CA GLU A 2 -16.08 -0.89 -0.03
C GLU A 2 -15.62 -1.84 -1.15
N THR A 3 -14.81 -1.36 -2.09
CA THR A 3 -14.21 -2.20 -3.14
C THR A 3 -13.32 -3.31 -2.57
N ILE A 4 -12.46 -3.03 -1.59
CA ILE A 4 -11.62 -4.05 -0.94
C ILE A 4 -12.49 -5.09 -0.22
N LYS A 5 -13.59 -4.66 0.40
CA LYS A 5 -14.48 -5.58 1.13
C LYS A 5 -15.30 -6.51 0.23
N THR A 6 -15.53 -6.11 -1.02
CA THR A 6 -16.40 -6.82 -1.96
C THR A 6 -15.61 -7.61 -3.02
N ASP A 7 -14.38 -7.22 -3.32
CA ASP A 7 -13.51 -7.92 -4.26
C ASP A 7 -12.98 -9.24 -3.64
N PRO A 8 -13.31 -10.41 -4.25
CA PRO A 8 -12.87 -11.72 -3.76
C PRO A 8 -11.36 -11.86 -3.58
N LYS A 9 -10.55 -11.11 -4.32
CA LYS A 9 -9.08 -11.11 -4.21
C LYS A 9 -8.62 -10.71 -2.81
N TYR A 10 -9.35 -9.80 -2.18
CA TYR A 10 -9.02 -9.25 -0.87
C TYR A 10 -9.78 -9.96 0.27
N LYS A 11 -10.42 -11.10 -0.02
CA LYS A 11 -11.09 -11.89 1.00
C LYS A 11 -10.10 -12.31 2.09
N GLY A 12 -10.44 -11.99 3.33
CA GLY A 12 -9.61 -12.28 4.50
C GLY A 12 -8.51 -11.26 4.77
N TYR A 13 -8.42 -10.18 3.99
CA TYR A 13 -7.52 -9.08 4.31
C TYR A 13 -8.16 -8.24 5.42
N GLU A 14 -7.37 -7.89 6.43
CA GLU A 14 -7.74 -6.93 7.47
C GLU A 14 -7.31 -5.54 7.03
N ILE A 15 -8.23 -4.58 6.94
CA ILE A 15 -7.86 -3.18 6.65
C ILE A 15 -7.31 -2.56 7.93
N LEU A 16 -6.06 -2.11 7.91
CA LEU A 16 -5.39 -1.51 9.07
C LEU A 16 -5.63 -0.01 9.13
N ASP A 17 -5.35 0.69 8.02
CA ASP A 17 -5.59 2.13 7.89
C ASP A 17 -5.55 2.54 6.40
N THR A 18 -5.61 3.83 6.14
CA THR A 18 -5.63 4.48 4.84
C THR A 18 -4.52 5.53 4.75
N GLU A 19 -4.12 5.90 3.54
CA GLU A 19 -3.17 7.00 3.31
C GLU A 19 -1.86 6.88 4.11
N ILE A 20 -1.28 5.68 4.18
CA ILE A 20 -0.02 5.42 4.88
C ILE A 20 1.15 5.57 3.92
N SER A 21 2.18 6.28 4.37
CA SER A 21 3.37 6.56 3.57
C SER A 21 4.54 5.66 3.95
N VAL A 22 5.29 5.22 2.95
CA VAL A 22 6.67 4.73 3.09
C VAL A 22 7.64 5.77 2.54
N LYS A 23 8.90 5.67 2.96
CA LYS A 23 9.99 6.53 2.47
C LYS A 23 10.96 5.69 1.66
N SER A 24 11.18 6.06 0.39
CA SER A 24 12.22 5.44 -0.45
C SER A 24 13.62 5.88 -0.03
N ARG A 25 14.63 5.20 -0.57
CA ARG A 25 16.04 5.45 -0.29
C ARG A 25 16.49 6.87 -0.59
N ASP A 26 15.96 7.49 -1.65
CA ASP A 26 16.23 8.88 -2.02
C ASP A 26 15.48 9.91 -1.14
N GLY A 27 14.65 9.43 -0.21
CA GLY A 27 13.84 10.23 0.69
C GLY A 27 12.48 10.64 0.13
N THR A 28 12.16 10.25 -1.10
CA THR A 28 10.85 10.47 -1.71
C THR A 28 9.77 9.68 -0.97
N LEU A 29 8.56 10.24 -0.90
CA LEU A 29 7.43 9.58 -0.24
C LEU A 29 6.57 8.82 -1.25
N ARG A 30 6.11 7.64 -0.84
CA ARG A 30 5.07 6.87 -1.51
C ARG A 30 3.94 6.63 -0.51
N ARG A 31 2.78 7.25 -0.76
CA ARG A 31 1.57 7.09 0.04
C ARG A 31 0.62 6.09 -0.61
N TYR A 32 0.22 5.04 0.09
CA TYR A 32 -0.77 4.07 -0.37
C TYR A 32 -2.15 4.47 0.11
N ASP A 33 -3.17 4.31 -0.74
CA ASP A 33 -4.54 4.71 -0.44
C ASP A 33 -5.12 3.88 0.71
N ILE A 34 -4.80 2.58 0.73
CA ILE A 34 -5.25 1.63 1.74
C ILE A 34 -4.07 0.76 2.17
N VAL A 35 -3.97 0.43 3.46
CA VAL A 35 -3.04 -0.59 3.95
C VAL A 35 -3.80 -1.70 4.63
N CYS A 36 -3.48 -2.94 4.24
CA CYS A 36 -4.11 -4.13 4.77
C CYS A 36 -3.07 -5.12 5.31
N LYS A 37 -3.50 -5.99 6.22
CA LYS A 37 -2.80 -7.21 6.58
C LYS A 37 -3.41 -8.40 5.85
N LYS A 38 -2.57 -9.17 5.17
CA LYS A 38 -2.94 -10.41 4.48
C LYS A 38 -3.12 -11.56 5.49
N PRO A 39 -3.81 -12.65 5.10
CA PRO A 39 -3.91 -13.85 5.92
C PRO A 39 -2.55 -14.49 6.29
N ASP A 40 -1.52 -14.31 5.45
CA ASP A 40 -0.15 -14.78 5.72
C ASP A 40 0.65 -13.84 6.65
N GLY A 41 0.02 -12.77 7.14
CA GLY A 41 0.61 -11.79 8.04
C GLY A 41 1.30 -10.61 7.36
N LYS A 42 1.52 -10.64 6.04
CA LYS A 42 2.18 -9.54 5.31
C LYS A 42 1.31 -8.29 5.27
N ILE A 43 1.95 -7.14 5.39
CA ILE A 43 1.36 -5.82 5.25
C ILE A 43 1.47 -5.38 3.79
N VAL A 44 0.34 -5.01 3.19
CA VAL A 44 0.26 -4.60 1.78
C VAL A 44 -0.26 -3.19 1.65
N GLY A 45 0.47 -2.37 0.90
CA GLY A 45 -0.02 -1.08 0.42
C GLY A 45 -0.83 -1.25 -0.85
N VAL A 46 -2.06 -0.75 -0.87
CA VAL A 46 -2.94 -0.83 -2.04
C VAL A 46 -3.13 0.56 -2.64
N GLU A 47 -2.84 0.68 -3.93
CA GLU A 47 -3.18 1.84 -4.76
C GLU A 47 -4.53 1.62 -5.41
N VAL A 48 -5.42 2.61 -5.33
CA VAL A 48 -6.71 2.64 -6.01
C VAL A 48 -6.61 3.59 -7.19
N LYS A 49 -6.94 3.11 -8.41
CA LYS A 49 -7.02 3.96 -9.61
C LYS A 49 -8.36 3.80 -10.28
N SER A 50 -8.97 4.91 -10.70
CA SER A 50 -10.21 4.90 -11.47
C SER A 50 -9.99 5.00 -12.98
N GLY A 51 -10.84 4.33 -13.76
CA GLY A 51 -10.85 4.38 -15.22
C GLY A 51 -9.46 4.17 -15.85
N SER A 52 -9.05 5.11 -16.73
CA SER A 52 -7.78 5.04 -17.45
C SER A 52 -6.54 5.44 -16.62
N ALA A 53 -6.71 5.91 -15.37
CA ALA A 53 -5.60 6.38 -14.55
C ALA A 53 -4.61 5.26 -14.24
N THR A 54 -3.31 5.49 -14.41
CA THR A 54 -2.27 4.51 -14.08
C THR A 54 -1.35 5.04 -12.98
N ARG A 55 -0.57 4.16 -12.35
CA ARG A 55 0.51 4.58 -11.45
C ARG A 55 1.48 5.47 -12.21
N THR A 56 1.97 6.54 -11.60
CA THR A 56 3.00 7.40 -12.21
C THR A 56 4.34 6.66 -12.30
N ALA A 57 5.28 7.18 -13.09
CA ALA A 57 6.63 6.59 -13.18
C ALA A 57 7.34 6.56 -11.82
N GLN A 58 7.20 7.61 -11.02
CA GLN A 58 7.72 7.68 -9.66
C GLN A 58 7.07 6.64 -8.73
N GLN A 59 5.74 6.48 -8.78
CA GLN A 59 5.06 5.46 -7.99
C GLN A 59 5.59 4.06 -8.34
N ARG A 60 5.75 3.75 -9.64
CA ARG A 60 6.31 2.47 -10.08
C ARG A 60 7.75 2.26 -9.63
N ALA A 61 8.58 3.31 -9.66
CA ALA A 61 9.96 3.22 -9.21
C ALA A 61 10.05 2.84 -7.72
N ILE A 62 9.26 3.51 -6.88
CA ILE A 62 9.24 3.23 -5.43
C ILE A 62 8.55 1.89 -5.12
N ASP A 63 7.49 1.54 -5.84
CA ASP A 63 6.84 0.22 -5.73
C ASP A 63 7.83 -0.91 -6.06
N ASN A 64 8.66 -0.74 -7.09
CA ASN A 64 9.72 -1.71 -7.45
C ASN A 64 10.83 -1.75 -6.39
N GLU A 65 11.24 -0.60 -5.86
CA GLU A 65 12.20 -0.53 -4.75
C GLU A 65 11.67 -1.31 -3.54
N LEU A 66 10.40 -1.10 -3.16
CA LEU A 66 9.74 -1.81 -2.08
C LEU A 66 9.80 -3.32 -2.30
N LEU A 67 9.39 -3.80 -3.47
CA LEU A 67 9.37 -5.24 -3.78
C LEU A 67 10.78 -5.84 -3.78
N ASN A 68 11.78 -5.13 -4.31
CA ASN A 68 13.16 -5.60 -4.35
C ASN A 68 13.83 -5.66 -2.97
N ASN A 69 13.40 -4.79 -2.03
CA ASN A 69 13.93 -4.75 -0.67
C ASN A 69 13.19 -5.68 0.30
N GLY A 70 12.12 -6.36 -0.14
CA GLY A 70 11.23 -7.10 0.76
C GLY A 70 10.35 -6.20 1.64
N GLY A 71 10.20 -4.94 1.24
CA GLY A 71 9.37 -3.94 1.89
C GLY A 71 10.10 -2.63 2.18
N LEU A 72 9.37 -1.67 2.76
CA LEU A 72 9.91 -0.39 3.23
C LEU A 72 9.28 0.02 4.56
N SER A 73 10.06 0.75 5.38
CA SER A 73 9.56 1.38 6.60
C SER A 73 8.51 2.44 6.29
N THR A 74 7.46 2.45 7.09
CA THR A 74 6.46 3.53 7.05
C THR A 74 7.01 4.81 7.68
N THR A 75 6.30 5.91 7.47
CA THR A 75 6.61 7.20 8.08
C THR A 75 5.36 8.01 8.40
N GLY A 76 5.50 8.95 9.32
CA GLY A 76 4.44 9.87 9.75
C GLY A 76 3.66 9.40 10.97
N ALA A 77 2.94 10.34 11.58
CA ALA A 77 2.19 10.09 12.82
C ALA A 77 1.06 9.07 12.62
N LYS A 78 0.43 9.03 11.45
CA LYS A 78 -0.66 8.10 11.15
C LYS A 78 -0.21 6.64 11.22
N ALA A 79 0.89 6.31 10.53
CA ALA A 79 1.47 4.97 10.56
C ALA A 79 1.84 4.52 11.98
N ARG A 80 2.48 5.42 12.74
CA ARG A 80 2.84 5.20 14.15
C ARG A 80 1.62 4.96 15.03
N ASN A 81 0.57 5.77 14.91
CA ASN A 81 -0.65 5.63 15.71
C ASN A 81 -1.41 4.33 15.37
N ALA A 82 -1.30 3.86 14.11
CA ALA A 82 -1.88 2.61 13.66
C ALA A 82 -1.00 1.38 13.94
N GLY A 83 0.22 1.56 14.47
CA GLY A 83 1.16 0.45 14.71
C GLY A 83 1.67 -0.22 13.42
N ILE A 84 1.62 0.48 12.29
CA ILE A 84 2.04 -0.04 10.98
C ILE A 84 3.48 0.43 10.74
N GLU A 85 4.47 -0.38 11.07
CA GLU A 85 5.90 0.00 10.97
C GLU A 85 6.51 -0.29 9.60
N TRP A 86 5.93 -1.22 8.84
CA TRP A 86 6.49 -1.75 7.61
C TRP A 86 5.39 -2.09 6.60
N ILE A 87 5.69 -1.93 5.31
CA ILE A 87 4.86 -2.45 4.21
C ILE A 87 5.72 -3.41 3.38
N ASP A 88 5.31 -4.68 3.32
CA ASP A 88 6.04 -5.79 2.69
C ASP A 88 5.83 -5.86 1.17
N THR A 89 4.64 -5.47 0.70
CA THR A 89 4.27 -5.60 -0.71
C THR A 89 3.27 -4.53 -1.14
N THR A 90 3.01 -4.45 -2.44
CA THR A 90 2.13 -3.45 -3.05
C THR A 90 1.20 -4.07 -4.07
N GLU A 91 -0.03 -3.58 -4.12
CA GLU A 91 -1.04 -4.01 -5.07
C GLU A 91 -1.79 -2.82 -5.68
N LEU A 92 -2.31 -3.02 -6.90
CA LEU A 92 -3.16 -2.06 -7.59
C LEU A 92 -4.57 -2.64 -7.68
N ILE A 93 -5.56 -1.83 -7.32
CA ILE A 93 -6.97 -2.08 -7.63
C ILE A 93 -7.47 -1.03 -8.62
N LYS A 94 -8.19 -1.50 -9.63
CA LYS A 94 -8.87 -0.68 -10.63
C LYS A 94 -10.34 -0.62 -10.28
N VAL A 95 -10.88 0.58 -10.18
CA VAL A 95 -12.32 0.83 -9.98
C VAL A 95 -12.85 1.55 -11.21
N ASP A 96 -14.00 1.14 -11.69
CA ASP A 96 -14.70 1.80 -12.81
C ASP A 96 -15.88 2.62 -12.29
#